data_AF-A0A3D8IAR5-F1
#
_entry.id   AF-A0A3D8IAR5-F1
#
_cell.length_a   1.000
_cell.length_b   1.000
_cell.length_c   1.000
_cell.angle_alpha   90.00
_cell.angle_beta   90.00
_cell.angle_gamma   90.00
#
_symmetry.space_group_name_H-M   'P 1'
#
loop_
_entity.id
_entity.type
_entity.pdbx_description
1 polymer ?
#
loop_
_entity_poly.entity_id
_entity_poly.type
_entity_poly.pdbx_seq_one_letter_code
_entity_poly.pdbx_strand_id
1 'polypeptide(L)'
;MYAPPPPVANNKSPIAISLGVSPYSPWDLDMANRGYKVLEIDGSIESAPYPENQNITFIKKFIGDKNDESFITLEQVMRDCSLDTNAHNILQCDIENAEWEMLESMDMEILKNCFSQMIFEFHGCNPNKITQRRFRVLEQLNKYFVPIWTHFNSNGRLFVGNGLFLSSLVEVCYLRRDLLPSDAKGVSGFYRLSIDSPNLIGLPDIPLFFPPQLSR
;
A
#
# COMPACT_ATOMS: atom_id res chain seq x y z
N MET A 1 -3.99 9.59 -10.64
CA MET A 1 -4.60 8.69 -9.64
C MET A 1 -5.97 8.26 -10.16
N TYR A 2 -6.26 6.96 -10.27
CA TYR A 2 -7.65 6.52 -10.13
C TYR A 2 -8.00 6.93 -8.71
N ALA A 3 -8.70 8.05 -8.57
CA ALA A 3 -9.14 8.51 -7.27
C ALA A 3 -9.91 7.36 -6.62
N PRO A 4 -9.66 7.05 -5.33
CA PRO A 4 -10.51 6.11 -4.65
C PRO A 4 -11.96 6.59 -4.82
N PRO A 5 -12.91 5.67 -5.08
CA PRO A 5 -14.29 6.05 -5.24
C PRO A 5 -14.74 6.88 -4.03
N PRO A 6 -15.58 7.90 -4.23
CA PRO A 6 -16.08 8.71 -3.13
C PRO A 6 -16.75 7.79 -2.08
N PRO A 7 -16.70 8.15 -0.79
CA PRO A 7 -17.35 7.40 0.26
C PRO A 7 -18.79 7.02 -0.13
N VAL A 8 -19.13 5.74 -0.01
CA VAL A 8 -20.53 5.32 -0.09
C VAL A 8 -21.24 5.93 1.12
N ALA A 9 -22.41 6.55 0.90
CA ALA A 9 -23.19 7.21 1.95
C ALA A 9 -23.72 6.18 2.96
N ASN A 10 -22.88 5.76 3.89
CA ASN A 10 -23.22 5.02 5.11
C ASN A 10 -22.91 5.87 6.34
N ASN A 11 -23.52 5.52 7.48
CA ASN A 11 -23.52 6.31 8.72
C ASN A 11 -22.13 6.53 9.39
N LYS A 12 -21.04 5.95 8.85
CA LYS A 12 -19.66 6.19 9.31
C LYS A 12 -18.75 6.51 8.12
N SER A 13 -17.93 7.55 8.26
CA SER A 13 -16.92 7.92 7.26
C SER A 13 -15.89 6.81 7.06
N PRO A 14 -15.48 6.51 5.82
CA PRO A 14 -14.42 5.54 5.58
C PRO A 14 -13.09 6.02 6.17
N ILE A 15 -12.25 5.06 6.54
CA ILE A 15 -10.95 5.33 7.14
C ILE A 15 -9.84 5.02 6.14
N ALA A 16 -8.89 5.94 6.00
CA ALA A 16 -7.61 5.72 5.34
C ALA A 16 -6.54 5.56 6.43
N ILE A 17 -5.92 4.38 6.50
CA ILE A 17 -4.80 4.13 7.43
C ILE A 17 -3.51 4.33 6.65
N SER A 18 -2.63 5.19 7.15
CA SER A 18 -1.35 5.55 6.54
C SER A 18 -0.22 5.14 7.47
N LEU A 19 0.58 4.17 7.04
CA LEU A 19 1.67 3.61 7.82
C LEU A 19 3.00 4.07 7.24
N GLY A 20 3.81 4.73 8.08
CA GLY A 20 5.08 5.33 7.68
C GLY A 20 4.87 6.62 6.91
N VAL A 21 4.83 7.70 7.67
CA VAL A 21 4.43 9.03 7.23
C VAL A 21 5.65 9.92 7.22
N SER A 22 5.96 10.49 6.06
CA SER A 22 7.03 11.48 5.96
C SER A 22 6.55 12.86 6.46
N PRO A 23 7.45 13.81 6.75
CA PRO A 23 7.07 15.21 7.03
C PRO A 23 6.29 15.92 5.91
N TYR A 24 6.08 15.27 4.76
CA TYR A 24 5.22 15.71 3.67
C TYR A 24 4.41 14.53 3.12
N SER A 25 3.09 14.52 3.36
CA SER A 25 2.21 13.42 2.95
C SER A 25 1.03 13.88 2.07
N PRO A 26 1.27 14.20 0.79
CA PRO A 26 0.22 14.73 -0.09
C PRO A 26 -0.95 13.75 -0.31
N TRP A 27 -0.70 12.44 -0.20
CA TRP A 27 -1.76 11.44 -0.29
C TRP A 27 -2.72 11.52 0.90
N ASP A 28 -2.20 11.60 2.14
CA ASP A 28 -3.01 11.73 3.35
C ASP A 28 -3.90 12.98 3.31
N LEU A 29 -3.33 14.11 2.89
CA LEU A 29 -4.09 15.35 2.72
C LEU A 29 -5.18 15.22 1.66
N ASP A 30 -4.92 14.59 0.52
CA ASP A 30 -5.94 14.35 -0.53
C ASP A 30 -7.06 13.45 -0.02
N MET A 31 -6.73 12.39 0.73
CA MET A 31 -7.72 11.49 1.34
C MET A 31 -8.60 12.23 2.36
N ALA A 32 -8.00 13.01 3.25
CA ALA A 32 -8.70 13.84 4.22
C ALA A 32 -9.65 14.84 3.54
N ASN A 33 -9.22 15.47 2.44
CA ASN A 33 -10.02 16.41 1.65
C ASN A 33 -11.17 15.72 0.90
N ARG A 34 -11.05 14.42 0.59
CA ARG A 34 -12.13 13.59 0.03
C ARG A 34 -13.13 13.10 1.07
N GLY A 35 -12.94 13.45 2.35
CA GLY A 35 -13.85 13.11 3.44
C GLY A 35 -13.53 11.78 4.14
N TYR A 36 -12.35 11.20 3.91
CA TYR A 36 -11.87 10.09 4.72
C TYR A 36 -11.42 10.60 6.09
N LYS A 37 -11.59 9.78 7.13
CA LYS A 37 -10.81 9.93 8.35
C LYS A 37 -9.46 9.27 8.12
N VAL A 38 -8.40 10.04 8.24
CA VAL A 38 -7.03 9.57 7.99
C VAL A 38 -6.36 9.32 9.33
N LEU A 39 -5.83 8.12 9.48
CA LEU A 39 -5.05 7.71 10.65
C LEU A 39 -3.60 7.50 10.22
N GLU A 40 -2.75 8.46 10.56
CA GLU A 40 -1.31 8.46 10.33
C GLU A 40 -0.59 7.77 11.49
N ILE A 41 0.30 6.84 11.19
CA ILE A 41 1.09 6.12 12.21
C ILE A 41 2.56 6.11 11.78
N ASP A 42 3.39 6.78 12.57
CA ASP A 42 4.83 6.82 12.36
C ASP A 42 5.56 7.16 13.67
N GLY A 43 6.58 6.38 14.03
CA GLY A 43 7.37 6.59 15.26
C GLY A 43 8.59 7.51 15.08
N SER A 44 8.97 7.82 13.84
CA SER A 44 10.16 8.57 13.46
C SER A 44 9.95 10.08 13.36
N ILE A 45 8.70 10.54 13.20
CA ILE A 45 8.34 11.96 13.20
C ILE A 45 7.65 12.37 14.50
N GLU A 46 7.76 13.65 14.86
CA GLU A 46 7.21 14.17 16.11
C GLU A 46 5.69 14.43 16.05
N SER A 47 5.16 14.72 14.87
CA SER A 47 3.75 15.11 14.67
C SER A 47 3.31 14.93 13.22
N ALA A 48 1.99 14.84 12.99
CA ALA A 48 1.39 14.91 11.65
C ALA A 48 1.95 16.07 10.81
N PRO A 49 2.12 15.90 9.49
CA PRO A 49 2.50 16.98 8.58
C PRO A 49 1.45 18.10 8.46
N TYR A 50 0.18 17.77 8.70
CA TYR A 50 -0.96 18.69 8.52
C TYR A 50 -1.83 18.77 9.80
N PRO A 51 -1.29 19.29 10.91
CA PRO A 51 -1.95 19.23 12.22
C PRO A 51 -3.27 20.02 12.30
N GLU A 52 -3.49 20.97 11.39
CA GLU A 52 -4.72 21.78 11.32
C GLU A 52 -5.90 21.02 10.66
N ASN A 53 -5.64 19.88 10.01
CA ASN A 53 -6.69 19.11 9.34
C ASN A 53 -7.42 18.19 10.32
N GLN A 54 -8.68 18.52 10.62
CA GLN A 54 -9.53 17.79 11.58
C GLN A 54 -9.91 16.36 11.16
N ASN A 55 -9.64 15.98 9.91
CA ASN A 55 -9.83 14.61 9.43
C ASN A 55 -8.58 13.75 9.60
N ILE A 56 -7.44 14.33 9.99
CA ILE A 56 -6.18 13.61 10.19
C ILE A 56 -5.95 13.43 11.69
N THR A 57 -5.62 12.21 12.08
CA THR A 57 -5.19 11.86 13.44
C THR A 57 -3.85 11.16 13.35
N PHE A 58 -2.94 11.47 14.28
CA PHE A 58 -1.58 10.95 14.28
C PHE A 58 -1.31 10.12 15.54
N ILE A 59 -0.65 8.97 15.36
CA ILE A 59 -0.15 8.12 16.43
C ILE A 59 1.37 7.98 16.27
N LYS A 60 2.12 8.46 17.28
CA LYS A 60 3.58 8.35 17.32
C LYS A 60 4.02 6.95 17.78
N LYS A 61 3.90 5.96 16.89
CA LYS A 61 4.35 4.57 17.09
C LYS A 61 4.84 3.98 15.78
N PHE A 62 5.72 2.98 15.88
CA PHE A 62 6.07 2.13 14.77
C PHE A 62 5.07 0.97 14.63
N ILE A 63 4.92 0.45 13.42
CA ILE A 63 4.19 -0.80 13.19
C ILE A 63 5.12 -1.97 13.48
N GLY A 64 4.65 -2.91 14.29
CA GLY A 64 5.42 -4.10 14.69
C GLY A 64 4.56 -5.35 14.82
N ASP A 65 5.19 -6.44 15.26
CA ASP A 65 4.55 -7.76 15.49
C ASP A 65 3.88 -7.88 16.87
N LYS A 66 4.17 -6.95 17.77
CA LYS A 66 3.61 -6.86 19.12
C LYS A 66 3.37 -5.42 19.55
N ASN A 67 2.52 -5.24 20.55
CA ASN A 67 2.25 -3.95 21.16
C ASN A 67 3.21 -3.72 22.34
N ASP A 68 3.87 -2.56 22.34
CA ASP A 68 4.65 -2.07 23.48
C ASP A 68 4.65 -0.53 23.52
N GLU A 69 5.60 0.09 24.24
CA GLU A 69 5.70 1.55 24.34
C GLU A 69 5.93 2.23 22.98
N SER A 70 6.74 1.63 22.10
CA SER A 70 7.13 2.20 20.81
C SER A 70 6.38 1.59 19.62
N PHE A 71 5.86 0.37 19.76
CA PHE A 71 5.23 -0.39 18.68
C PHE A 71 3.73 -0.61 18.89
N ILE A 72 3.00 -0.68 17.78
CA ILE A 72 1.59 -1.10 17.70
C ILE A 72 1.43 -2.07 16.53
N THR A 73 0.59 -3.10 16.69
CA THR A 73 0.27 -4.02 15.58
C THR A 73 -0.81 -3.43 14.69
N LEU A 74 -0.81 -3.76 13.40
CA LEU A 74 -1.90 -3.37 12.49
C LEU A 74 -3.26 -3.90 12.98
N GLU A 75 -3.30 -5.09 13.56
CA GLU A 75 -4.54 -5.60 14.19
C GLU A 75 -5.06 -4.68 15.29
N GLN A 76 -4.17 -4.19 16.15
CA GLN A 76 -4.56 -3.29 17.24
C GLN A 76 -5.07 -1.96 16.69
N VAL A 77 -4.39 -1.40 15.68
CA VAL A 77 -4.83 -0.20 14.96
C VAL A 77 -6.24 -0.38 14.41
N MET A 78 -6.49 -1.48 13.69
CA MET A 78 -7.81 -1.76 13.10
C MET A 78 -8.91 -1.90 14.17
N ARG A 79 -8.59 -2.48 15.33
CA ARG A 79 -9.51 -2.58 16.47
C ARG A 79 -9.79 -1.20 17.08
N ASP A 80 -8.75 -0.40 17.32
CA ASP A 80 -8.85 0.89 18.01
C ASP A 80 -9.65 1.91 17.20
N CYS A 81 -9.46 1.93 15.87
CA CYS A 81 -10.22 2.83 15.00
C CYS A 81 -11.63 2.30 14.65
N SER A 82 -11.99 1.09 15.12
CA SER A 82 -13.32 0.49 14.93
C SER A 82 -13.80 0.53 13.47
N LEU A 83 -12.96 0.04 12.54
CA LEU A 83 -13.25 0.03 11.11
C LEU A 83 -14.64 -0.53 10.83
N ASP A 84 -15.46 0.24 10.11
CA ASP A 84 -16.67 -0.31 9.49
C ASP A 84 -16.25 -1.13 8.27
N THR A 85 -16.39 -2.45 8.35
CA THR A 85 -16.03 -3.38 7.27
C THR A 85 -16.91 -3.22 6.02
N ASN A 86 -18.02 -2.48 6.13
CA ASN A 86 -18.87 -2.11 4.98
C ASN A 86 -18.46 -0.77 4.34
N ALA A 87 -17.54 -0.03 4.98
CA ALA A 87 -17.01 1.20 4.41
C ALA A 87 -15.85 0.91 3.44
N HIS A 88 -15.60 1.84 2.53
CA HIS A 88 -14.49 1.75 1.59
C HIS A 88 -13.16 2.15 2.26
N ASN A 89 -12.71 1.39 3.25
CA ASN A 89 -11.44 1.70 3.94
C ASN A 89 -10.24 1.37 3.05
N ILE A 90 -9.16 2.11 3.26
CA ILE A 90 -7.92 1.99 2.47
C ILE A 90 -6.73 1.91 3.41
N LEU A 91 -5.77 1.06 3.08
CA LEU A 91 -4.46 1.01 3.72
C LEU A 91 -3.40 1.56 2.77
N GLN A 92 -2.55 2.48 3.22
CA GLN A 92 -1.28 2.78 2.61
C GLN A 92 -0.17 2.37 3.59
N CYS A 93 0.89 1.76 3.06
CA CYS A 93 1.96 1.21 3.88
C CYS A 93 3.33 1.36 3.21
N ASP A 94 4.21 2.09 3.88
CA ASP A 94 5.60 2.32 3.52
C ASP A 94 6.42 2.36 4.83
N ILE A 95 6.96 1.23 5.27
CA ILE A 95 7.54 1.09 6.62
C ILE A 95 8.90 0.39 6.59
N GLU A 96 9.70 0.68 5.56
CA GLU A 96 11.15 0.42 5.54
C GLU A 96 11.57 -1.05 5.80
N ASN A 97 10.91 -1.99 5.12
CA ASN A 97 11.01 -3.47 5.25
C ASN A 97 10.11 -4.11 6.31
N ALA A 98 9.49 -3.34 7.21
CA ALA A 98 8.58 -3.92 8.18
C ALA A 98 7.26 -4.39 7.55
N GLU A 99 6.99 -4.09 6.26
CA GLU A 99 5.80 -4.56 5.53
C GLU A 99 5.74 -6.08 5.53
N TRP A 100 6.89 -6.74 5.38
CA TRP A 100 6.97 -8.19 5.29
C TRP A 100 6.63 -8.86 6.61
N GLU A 101 7.20 -8.39 7.72
CA GLU A 101 6.94 -8.97 9.05
C GLU A 101 5.51 -8.69 9.50
N MET A 102 5.01 -7.48 9.23
CA MET A 102 3.61 -7.12 9.45
C MET A 102 2.67 -8.07 8.68
N LEU A 103 2.88 -8.23 7.37
CA LEU A 103 2.01 -9.09 6.56
C LEU A 103 2.15 -10.59 6.88
N GLU A 104 3.32 -11.05 7.32
CA GLU A 104 3.51 -12.45 7.75
C GLU A 104 2.73 -12.79 9.02
N SER A 105 2.55 -11.83 9.91
CA SER A 105 1.79 -12.01 11.16
C SER A 105 0.28 -11.82 11.01
N MET A 106 -0.17 -11.25 9.89
CA MET A 106 -1.58 -10.95 9.62
C MET A 106 -2.34 -12.14 9.02
N ASP A 107 -3.58 -12.34 9.50
CA ASP A 107 -4.58 -13.10 8.76
C ASP A 107 -5.12 -12.28 7.59
N MET A 108 -4.86 -12.75 6.36
CA MET A 108 -5.31 -12.07 5.14
C MET A 108 -6.82 -11.97 5.02
N GLU A 109 -7.58 -12.85 5.68
CA GLU A 109 -9.04 -12.76 5.71
C GLU A 109 -9.52 -11.56 6.53
N ILE A 110 -8.81 -11.21 7.60
CA ILE A 110 -9.07 -9.96 8.36
C ILE A 110 -8.82 -8.76 7.45
N LEU A 111 -7.67 -8.72 6.75
CA LEU A 111 -7.35 -7.61 5.83
C LEU A 111 -8.40 -7.47 4.72
N LYS A 112 -8.83 -8.59 4.13
CA LYS A 112 -9.93 -8.64 3.14
C LYS A 112 -11.20 -7.98 3.68
N ASN A 113 -11.60 -8.29 4.91
CA ASN A 113 -12.84 -7.76 5.47
C ASN A 113 -12.72 -6.28 5.84
N CYS A 114 -11.51 -5.81 6.19
CA CYS A 114 -11.28 -4.43 6.60
C CYS A 114 -11.07 -3.46 5.44
N PHE A 115 -10.36 -3.86 4.38
CA PHE A 115 -9.90 -2.95 3.33
C PHE A 115 -10.45 -3.29 1.95
N SER A 116 -10.90 -2.26 1.24
CA SER A 116 -11.27 -2.36 -0.18
C SER A 116 -10.05 -2.23 -1.09
N GLN A 117 -9.08 -1.42 -0.69
CA GLN A 117 -7.84 -1.15 -1.41
C GLN A 117 -6.66 -1.09 -0.44
N MET A 118 -5.49 -1.55 -0.90
CA MET A 118 -4.24 -1.45 -0.13
C MET A 118 -3.11 -1.01 -1.06
N ILE A 119 -2.27 -0.08 -0.60
CA ILE A 119 -1.14 0.48 -1.33
C ILE A 119 0.11 0.16 -0.53
N PHE A 120 1.10 -0.44 -1.17
CA PHE A 120 2.37 -0.79 -0.53
C PHE A 120 3.54 -0.21 -1.31
N GLU A 121 4.53 0.36 -0.62
CA GLU A 121 5.90 0.44 -1.12
C GLU A 121 6.70 -0.74 -0.54
N PHE A 122 6.87 -1.81 -1.32
CA PHE A 122 7.60 -2.97 -0.87
C PHE A 122 9.10 -2.76 -0.92
N HIS A 123 9.70 -2.70 0.27
CA HIS A 123 11.14 -2.58 0.47
C HIS A 123 11.90 -3.91 0.29
N GLY A 124 13.18 -3.81 -0.09
CA GLY A 124 14.09 -4.95 -0.15
C GLY A 124 13.78 -5.96 -1.27
N CYS A 125 13.11 -5.55 -2.34
CA CYS A 125 12.75 -6.36 -3.51
C CYS A 125 13.94 -6.71 -4.42
N ASN A 126 15.15 -6.84 -3.86
CA ASN A 126 16.33 -7.24 -4.61
C ASN A 126 16.13 -8.67 -5.15
N PRO A 127 16.14 -8.89 -6.48
CA PRO A 127 15.86 -10.19 -7.07
C PRO A 127 16.87 -11.27 -6.67
N ASN A 128 18.09 -10.89 -6.26
CA ASN A 128 19.14 -11.81 -5.81
C ASN A 128 19.07 -12.15 -4.32
N LYS A 129 18.19 -11.48 -3.55
CA LYS A 129 18.06 -11.66 -2.09
C LYS A 129 16.64 -11.96 -1.63
N ILE A 130 15.65 -11.89 -2.52
CA ILE A 130 14.26 -12.16 -2.19
C ILE A 130 14.10 -13.62 -1.72
N THR A 131 13.31 -13.81 -0.67
CA THR A 131 13.18 -15.10 0.01
C THR A 131 11.87 -15.78 -0.33
N GLN A 132 11.82 -17.10 -0.18
CA GLN A 132 10.58 -17.89 -0.30
C GLN A 132 9.49 -17.45 0.69
N ARG A 133 9.89 -16.89 1.83
CA ARG A 133 8.98 -16.28 2.81
C ARG A 133 8.22 -15.10 2.21
N ARG A 134 8.92 -14.16 1.57
CA ARG A 134 8.29 -13.01 0.89
C ARG A 134 7.38 -13.44 -0.26
N PHE A 135 7.76 -14.46 -1.03
CA PHE A 135 6.86 -15.02 -2.05
C PHE A 135 5.57 -15.58 -1.44
N ARG A 136 5.65 -16.30 -0.32
CA ARG A 136 4.45 -16.79 0.37
C ARG A 136 3.54 -15.66 0.85
N VAL A 137 4.10 -14.55 1.35
CA VAL A 137 3.30 -13.35 1.71
C VAL A 137 2.51 -12.86 0.50
N LEU A 138 3.17 -12.67 -0.64
CA LEU A 138 2.52 -12.23 -1.87
C LEU A 138 1.47 -13.24 -2.35
N GLU A 139 1.74 -14.55 -2.25
CA GLU A 139 0.77 -15.59 -2.58
C GLU A 139 -0.47 -15.54 -1.68
N GLN A 140 -0.31 -15.33 -0.38
CA GLN A 140 -1.45 -15.19 0.55
C GLN A 140 -2.25 -13.92 0.26
N LEU A 141 -1.58 -12.79 0.07
CA LEU A 141 -2.19 -11.52 -0.30
C LEU A 141 -3.00 -11.65 -1.59
N ASN A 142 -2.41 -12.31 -2.59
CA ASN A 142 -3.03 -12.55 -3.89
C ASN A 142 -4.24 -13.50 -3.86
N LYS A 143 -4.56 -14.16 -2.74
CA LYS A 143 -5.82 -14.93 -2.62
C LYS A 143 -7.05 -14.04 -2.57
N TYR A 144 -6.91 -12.85 -1.98
CA TYR A 144 -8.04 -11.95 -1.72
C TYR A 144 -7.92 -10.61 -2.43
N PHE A 145 -6.70 -10.23 -2.81
CA PHE A 145 -6.41 -8.98 -3.49
C PHE A 145 -5.76 -9.23 -4.84
N VAL A 146 -5.86 -8.25 -5.73
CA VAL A 146 -5.25 -8.26 -7.05
C VAL A 146 -4.49 -6.95 -7.28
N PRO A 147 -3.25 -7.00 -7.78
CA PRO A 147 -2.55 -5.77 -8.15
C PRO A 147 -3.27 -5.13 -9.35
N ILE A 148 -3.70 -3.88 -9.19
CA ILE A 148 -4.34 -3.07 -10.24
C ILE A 148 -3.40 -1.99 -10.79
N TRP A 149 -2.33 -1.70 -10.06
CA TRP A 149 -1.25 -0.82 -10.49
C TRP A 149 0.05 -1.25 -9.82
N THR A 150 1.15 -1.12 -10.55
CA THR A 150 2.50 -1.42 -10.08
C THR A 150 3.45 -0.43 -10.70
N HIS A 151 4.41 0.04 -9.92
CA HIS A 151 5.41 1.00 -10.33
C HIS A 151 6.74 0.69 -9.65
N PHE A 152 7.85 0.88 -10.37
CA PHE A 152 9.17 0.68 -9.80
C PHE A 152 9.72 2.02 -9.31
N ASN A 153 9.98 2.12 -8.01
CA ASN A 153 10.44 3.36 -7.43
C ASN A 153 11.93 3.58 -7.76
N SER A 154 12.24 4.73 -8.36
CA SER A 154 13.59 5.07 -8.84
C SER A 154 14.60 5.46 -7.75
N ASN A 155 14.15 5.67 -6.51
CA ASN A 155 15.05 5.80 -5.34
C ASN A 155 15.69 4.45 -4.96
N GLY A 156 15.06 3.35 -5.37
CA GLY A 156 15.59 2.01 -5.16
C GLY A 156 16.81 1.69 -6.03
N ARG A 157 17.51 0.62 -5.68
CA ARG A 157 18.56 0.07 -6.52
C ARG A 157 17.94 -0.55 -7.77
N LEU A 158 18.37 -0.10 -8.94
CA LEU A 158 17.99 -0.69 -10.22
C LEU A 158 18.78 -1.97 -10.50
N PHE A 159 18.09 -2.98 -11.01
CA PHE A 159 18.64 -4.23 -11.53
C PHE A 159 18.19 -4.40 -12.98
N VAL A 160 19.11 -4.87 -13.83
CA VAL A 160 18.84 -5.12 -15.24
C VAL A 160 19.33 -6.52 -15.59
N GLY A 161 18.48 -7.30 -16.24
CA GLY A 161 18.81 -8.66 -16.67
C GLY A 161 17.73 -9.24 -17.58
N ASN A 162 18.13 -10.02 -18.59
CA ASN A 162 17.22 -10.64 -19.56
C ASN A 162 16.24 -9.65 -20.25
N GLY A 163 16.69 -8.40 -20.47
CA GLY A 163 15.84 -7.35 -21.04
C GLY A 163 14.76 -6.79 -20.10
N LEU A 164 14.80 -7.16 -18.82
CA LEU A 164 13.89 -6.68 -17.78
C LEU A 164 14.60 -5.68 -16.86
N PHE A 165 13.81 -4.72 -16.38
CA PHE A 165 14.20 -3.78 -15.33
C PHE A 165 13.46 -4.15 -14.05
N LEU A 166 14.16 -4.10 -12.92
CA LEU A 166 13.60 -4.32 -11.59
C LEU A 166 14.17 -3.29 -10.63
N SER A 167 13.40 -2.88 -9.62
CA SER A 167 13.88 -2.03 -8.53
C SER A 167 13.84 -2.78 -7.20
N SER A 168 14.71 -2.40 -6.26
CA SER A 168 14.61 -2.88 -4.87
C SER A 168 13.41 -2.30 -4.12
N LEU A 169 12.74 -1.30 -4.70
CA LEU A 169 11.52 -0.67 -4.18
C LEU A 169 10.41 -0.83 -5.22
N VAL A 170 9.28 -1.38 -4.82
CA VAL A 170 8.15 -1.65 -5.73
C VAL A 170 6.88 -1.10 -5.10
N GLU A 171 6.28 -0.12 -5.74
CA GLU A 171 4.99 0.42 -5.35
C GLU A 171 3.88 -0.40 -6.01
N VAL A 172 2.88 -0.84 -5.23
CA VAL A 172 1.78 -1.65 -5.72
C VAL A 172 0.47 -1.21 -5.09
N CYS A 173 -0.52 -0.92 -5.93
CA CYS A 173 -1.90 -0.72 -5.49
C CYS A 173 -2.71 -2.00 -5.76
N TYR A 174 -3.30 -2.52 -4.70
CA TYR A 174 -4.14 -3.71 -4.68
C TYR A 174 -5.61 -3.36 -4.52
N LEU A 175 -6.47 -4.02 -5.30
CA LEU A 175 -7.92 -4.00 -5.12
C LEU A 175 -8.38 -5.35 -4.57
N ARG A 176 -9.37 -5.34 -3.67
CA ARG A 176 -10.01 -6.58 -3.22
C ARG A 176 -10.71 -7.26 -4.40
N ARG A 177 -10.53 -8.57 -4.53
CA ARG A 177 -10.94 -9.34 -5.72
C ARG A 177 -12.44 -9.30 -6.02
N ASP A 178 -13.28 -9.27 -5.00
CA ASP A 178 -14.73 -9.17 -5.12
C ASP A 178 -15.22 -7.81 -5.64
N LEU A 179 -14.35 -6.79 -5.60
CA LEU A 179 -14.62 -5.45 -6.14
C LEU A 179 -14.14 -5.27 -7.58
N LEU A 180 -13.52 -6.30 -8.19
CA LEU A 180 -13.12 -6.22 -9.58
C LEU A 180 -14.34 -6.14 -10.51
N PRO A 181 -14.33 -5.24 -11.50
CA PRO A 181 -15.31 -5.26 -12.58
C PRO A 181 -15.31 -6.62 -13.30
N SER A 182 -16.49 -7.09 -13.70
CA SER A 182 -16.64 -8.38 -14.39
C SER A 182 -15.93 -8.43 -15.75
N ASP A 183 -15.66 -7.27 -16.35
CA ASP A 183 -14.95 -7.09 -17.61
C ASP A 183 -13.46 -6.76 -17.44
N ALA A 184 -12.93 -6.78 -16.20
CA ALA A 184 -11.53 -6.54 -15.93
C ALA A 184 -10.63 -7.56 -16.64
N LYS A 185 -9.54 -7.07 -17.25
CA LYS A 185 -8.58 -7.89 -17.99
C LYS A 185 -7.18 -7.72 -17.43
N GLY A 186 -6.45 -8.83 -17.35
CA GLY A 186 -5.01 -8.80 -17.08
C GLY A 186 -4.26 -8.09 -18.21
N VAL A 187 -3.12 -7.51 -17.86
CA VAL A 187 -2.21 -6.87 -18.81
C VAL A 187 -0.97 -7.73 -19.02
N SER A 188 -0.41 -7.69 -20.23
CA SER A 188 0.85 -8.34 -20.57
C SER A 188 1.65 -7.46 -21.51
N GLY A 189 2.97 -7.55 -21.45
CA GLY A 189 3.90 -6.70 -22.18
C GLY A 189 4.34 -5.49 -21.36
N PHE A 190 4.93 -4.51 -22.05
CA PHE A 190 5.27 -3.23 -21.44
C PHE A 190 4.00 -2.48 -21.08
N TYR A 191 3.94 -2.01 -19.84
CA TYR A 191 2.79 -1.28 -19.34
C TYR A 191 3.25 0.02 -18.71
N ARG A 192 2.52 1.10 -19.02
CA ARG A 192 2.67 2.41 -18.43
C ARG A 192 1.32 3.09 -18.44
N LEU A 193 0.88 3.60 -17.30
CA LEU A 193 -0.27 4.47 -17.22
C LEU A 193 0.12 5.93 -17.47
N SER A 194 -0.85 6.73 -17.92
CA SER A 194 -0.66 8.18 -18.07
C SER A 194 -0.40 8.91 -16.74
N ILE A 195 -0.63 8.23 -15.62
CA ILE A 195 -0.40 8.75 -14.27
C ILE A 195 0.99 8.39 -13.72
N ASP A 196 1.78 7.59 -14.45
CA ASP A 196 3.10 7.17 -14.02
C ASP A 196 4.12 8.30 -14.23
N SER A 197 4.79 8.67 -13.15
CA SER A 197 5.83 9.71 -13.11
C SER A 197 7.07 9.18 -12.39
N PRO A 198 8.27 9.61 -12.78
CA PRO A 198 9.49 9.24 -12.05
C PRO A 198 9.45 9.78 -10.62
N ASN A 199 9.92 8.99 -9.65
CA ASN A 199 10.01 9.44 -8.24
C ASN A 199 11.09 10.52 -8.05
N LEU A 200 12.13 10.48 -8.88
CA LEU A 200 13.24 11.43 -8.84
C LEU A 200 13.19 12.41 -10.02
N ILE A 201 13.19 13.70 -9.70
CA ILE A 201 13.26 14.77 -10.70
C ILE A 201 14.52 14.60 -11.54
N GLY A 202 14.36 14.53 -12.87
CA GLY A 202 15.45 14.43 -13.82
C GLY A 202 15.87 13.00 -14.18
N LEU A 203 15.29 11.97 -13.58
CA LEU A 203 15.45 10.58 -14.03
C LEU A 203 14.25 10.13 -14.88
N PRO A 204 14.47 9.24 -15.86
CA PRO A 204 13.37 8.59 -16.55
C PRO A 204 12.65 7.63 -15.61
N ASP A 205 11.38 7.41 -15.91
CA ASP A 205 10.58 6.39 -15.26
C ASP A 205 11.09 4.98 -15.60
N ILE A 206 10.96 4.02 -14.69
CA ILE A 206 11.46 2.66 -14.88
C ILE A 206 10.38 1.83 -15.60
N PRO A 207 10.67 1.26 -16.79
CA PRO A 207 9.66 0.54 -17.55
C PRO A 207 9.27 -0.76 -16.85
N LEU A 208 7.96 -0.99 -16.75
CA LEU A 208 7.40 -2.22 -16.21
C LEU A 208 7.01 -3.17 -17.34
N PHE A 209 7.41 -4.44 -17.23
CA PHE A 209 7.05 -5.48 -18.17
C PHE A 209 6.38 -6.64 -17.45
N PHE A 210 5.15 -6.95 -17.86
CA PHE A 210 4.41 -8.12 -17.39
C PHE A 210 4.58 -9.27 -18.38
N PRO A 211 5.28 -10.37 -18.03
CA PRO A 211 5.38 -11.50 -18.94
C PRO A 211 3.99 -12.07 -19.23
N PRO A 212 3.74 -12.58 -20.45
CA PRO A 212 2.51 -13.31 -20.73
C PRO A 212 2.32 -14.41 -19.69
N GLN A 213 1.08 -14.59 -19.21
CA GLN A 213 0.78 -15.70 -18.32
C GLN A 213 1.15 -17.00 -19.06
N LEU A 214 2.20 -17.67 -18.59
CA LEU A 214 2.49 -19.03 -19.03
C LEU A 214 1.29 -19.86 -18.60
N SER A 215 0.61 -20.47 -19.56
CA SER A 215 -0.42 -21.47 -19.29
C SER A 215 0.19 -22.52 -18.38
N ARG A 216 -0.22 -22.54 -17.10
CA ARG A 216 0.10 -23.64 -16.18
C ARG A 216 -0.78 -24.83 -16.50
#